data_AF-A0A2S8FZP2-F1
#
_entry.id   AF-A0A2S8FZP2-F1
#
_cell.length_a   1.000
_cell.length_b   1.000
_cell.length_c   1.000
_cell.angle_alpha   90.00
_cell.angle_beta   90.00
_cell.angle_gamma   90.00
#
_symmetry.space_group_name_H-M   'P 1'
#
loop_
_entity.id
_entity.type
_entity.pdbx_description
1 polymer ?
#
loop_
_entity_poly.entity_id
_entity_poly.type
_entity_poly.pdbx_seq_one_letter_code
_entity_poly.pdbx_strand_id
1 'polypeptide(L)' 'MTKQPTELESNHPAKPGLRDFIVTVTKRGEPDLDIPVEAVDEADAVRLAYQAAGVAQRTEAYNAVATSV' A
#
# COMPACT_ATOMS: atom_id res chain seq x y z
N MET A 1 -48.07 -18.32 -7.87
CA MET A 1 -47.16 -17.57 -6.97
C MET A 1 -45.89 -18.38 -6.85
N THR A 2 -44.86 -18.06 -7.61
CA THR A 2 -43.61 -18.84 -7.60
C THR A 2 -42.45 -17.86 -7.55
N LYS A 3 -41.68 -17.97 -6.46
CA LYS A 3 -40.69 -17.01 -6.00
C LYS A 3 -39.48 -16.99 -6.93
N GLN A 4 -39.00 -15.79 -7.26
CA GLN A 4 -37.69 -15.58 -7.90
C GLN A 4 -36.58 -16.07 -6.97
N PRO A 5 -35.55 -16.78 -7.47
CA PRO A 5 -34.30 -16.88 -6.75
C PRO A 5 -33.57 -15.54 -6.91
N THR A 6 -33.46 -14.78 -5.82
CA THR A 6 -32.55 -13.64 -5.75
C THR A 6 -31.14 -14.21 -5.61
N GLU A 7 -30.50 -14.50 -6.74
CA GLU A 7 -29.04 -14.67 -6.78
C GLU A 7 -28.42 -13.29 -6.55
N LEU A 8 -28.30 -12.92 -5.28
CA LEU A 8 -27.30 -11.95 -4.84
C LEU A 8 -25.95 -12.67 -4.93
N GLU A 9 -25.52 -12.94 -6.17
CA GLU A 9 -24.12 -13.21 -6.43
C GLU A 9 -23.34 -12.04 -5.85
N SER A 10 -22.55 -12.36 -4.86
CA SER A 10 -21.64 -11.45 -4.21
C SER A 10 -20.64 -10.98 -5.26
N ASN A 11 -21.01 -9.94 -6.01
CA ASN A 11 -20.12 -9.03 -6.71
C ASN A 11 -19.34 -8.24 -5.64
N HIS A 12 -18.65 -8.95 -4.76
CA HIS A 12 -17.51 -8.38 -4.08
C HIS A 12 -16.48 -8.23 -5.20
N PRO A 13 -16.12 -6.99 -5.62
CA PRO A 13 -14.92 -6.84 -6.42
C PRO A 13 -13.83 -7.56 -5.63
N ALA A 14 -13.11 -8.49 -6.28
CA ALA A 14 -12.03 -9.23 -5.65
C ALA A 14 -11.22 -8.20 -4.86
N LYS A 15 -11.32 -8.23 -3.52
CA LYS A 15 -10.59 -7.28 -2.69
C LYS A 15 -9.15 -7.43 -3.15
N PRO A 16 -8.54 -6.41 -3.74
CA PRO A 16 -7.19 -6.58 -4.21
C PRO A 16 -6.39 -6.95 -2.97
N GLY A 17 -5.87 -8.18 -2.97
CA GLY A 17 -5.32 -8.82 -1.79
C GLY A 17 -4.19 -7.95 -1.27
N LEU A 18 -4.14 -7.72 0.04
CA LEU A 18 -2.98 -7.10 0.65
C LEU A 18 -1.75 -7.98 0.36
N ARG A 19 -0.66 -7.33 -0.02
CA ARG A 19 0.64 -7.93 -0.26
C ARG A 19 1.65 -7.28 0.67
N ASP A 20 2.62 -8.07 1.08
CA ASP A 20 3.74 -7.58 1.87
C ASP A 20 4.73 -6.83 0.98
N PHE A 21 5.12 -5.64 1.41
CA PHE A 21 6.14 -4.83 0.78
C PHE A 21 7.16 -4.40 1.83
N ILE A 22 8.44 -4.34 1.45
CA ILE A 22 9.44 -3.56 2.16
C ILE A 22 9.67 -2.28 1.37
N VAL A 23 9.43 -1.15 2.00
CA VAL A 23 9.65 0.16 1.40
C VAL A 23 10.87 0.81 2.03
N THR A 24 11.90 1.03 1.22
CA THR A 24 13.09 1.77 1.63
C THR A 24 12.86 3.26 1.41
N VAL A 25 12.76 4.02 2.48
CA VAL A 25 12.66 5.49 2.47
C VAL A 25 14.05 6.08 2.70
N THR A 26 14.57 6.78 1.69
CA THR A 26 15.86 7.47 1.76
C THR A 26 15.61 8.97 1.89
N LYS A 27 16.21 9.60 2.90
CA LYS A 27 16.22 11.06 3.04
C LYS A 27 17.64 11.57 2.83
N ARG A 28 17.79 12.67 2.06
CA ARG A 28 19.11 13.26 1.79
C ARG A 28 19.85 13.60 3.10
N GLY A 29 20.98 12.94 3.33
CA GLY A 29 21.83 13.17 4.50
C GLY A 29 21.46 12.33 5.73
N GLU A 30 20.49 11.43 5.61
CA GLU A 30 20.11 10.46 6.65
C GLU A 30 20.23 9.03 6.12
N PRO A 31 20.38 8.04 7.02
CA PRO A 31 20.40 6.64 6.62
C PRO A 31 19.08 6.20 5.99
N ASP A 32 19.16 5.18 5.15
CA ASP A 32 18.00 4.52 4.57
C ASP A 32 17.15 3.86 5.67
N LEU A 33 15.83 3.99 5.56
CA LEU A 33 14.87 3.41 6.49
C LEU A 33 13.99 2.41 5.78
N ASP A 34 14.13 1.14 6.12
CA ASP A 34 13.28 0.07 5.60
C ASP A 34 12.02 -0.06 6.46
N ILE A 35 10.86 0.06 5.82
CA ILE A 35 9.55 0.02 6.46
C ILE A 35 8.74 -1.12 5.86
N PRO A 36 8.46 -2.20 6.61
CA PRO A 36 7.55 -3.24 6.16
C PRO A 36 6.10 -2.71 6.21
N VAL A 37 5.36 -2.86 5.12
CA VAL A 37 3.96 -2.44 5.00
C VAL A 37 3.16 -3.48 4.24
N GLU A 38 1.93 -3.72 4.68
CA GLU A 38 0.93 -4.47 3.92
C GLU A 38 0.09 -3.50 3.10
N ALA A 39 0.13 -3.63 1.78
CA ALA A 39 -0.54 -2.71 0.88
C ALA A 39 -1.14 -3.43 -0.33
N VAL A 40 -2.02 -2.74 -1.03
CA VAL A 40 -2.70 -3.28 -2.21
C VAL A 40 -1.77 -3.31 -3.43
N ASP A 41 -0.93 -2.30 -3.54
CA ASP A 41 0.04 -2.09 -4.61
C ASP A 41 1.25 -1.29 -4.09
N GLU A 42 2.26 -1.11 -4.94
CA GLU A 42 3.49 -0.37 -4.61
C GLU A 42 3.22 1.11 -4.28
N ALA A 43 2.22 1.73 -4.92
CA ALA A 43 1.93 3.14 -4.70
C ALA A 43 1.33 3.37 -3.31
N ASP A 44 0.42 2.48 -2.89
CA ASP A 44 -0.14 2.49 -1.55
C ASP A 44 0.92 2.12 -0.50
N ALA A 45 1.80 1.15 -0.80
CA ALA A 45 2.94 0.81 0.06
C ALA A 45 3.83 2.04 0.32
N VAL A 46 4.23 2.75 -0.73
CA VAL A 46 5.04 3.98 -0.62
C VAL A 46 4.32 5.05 0.20
N ARG A 47 3.00 5.22 -0.02
CA ARG A 47 2.19 6.20 0.73
C ARG A 47 2.17 5.87 2.23
N LEU A 48 1.96 4.61 2.59
CA LEU A 48 1.96 4.13 3.98
C LEU A 48 3.35 4.28 4.61
N ALA A 49 4.41 3.95 3.87
CA ALA A 49 5.78 4.10 4.33
C ALA A 49 6.15 5.56 4.60
N TYR A 50 5.75 6.50 3.74
CA TYR A 50 5.95 7.93 4.01
C TYR A 50 5.20 8.39 5.27
N GLN A 51 3.98 7.91 5.48
CA GLN A 51 3.23 8.20 6.71
C GLN A 51 3.93 7.65 7.96
N ALA A 52 4.42 6.41 7.90
CA ALA A 52 5.17 5.77 8.98
C ALA A 52 6.52 6.47 9.26
N ALA A 53 7.18 6.97 8.22
CA ALA A 53 8.41 7.77 8.33
C ALA A 53 8.17 9.21 8.85
N GLY A 54 6.92 9.60 9.13
CA GLY A 54 6.58 10.96 9.56
C GLY A 54 6.74 12.01 8.45
N VAL A 55 6.78 11.58 7.18
CA VAL A 55 6.93 12.46 6.02
C VAL A 55 5.55 12.92 5.57
N ALA A 56 5.19 14.14 5.97
CA ALA A 56 3.86 14.69 5.65
C ALA A 56 3.65 14.93 4.14
N GLN A 57 4.72 15.21 3.37
CA GLN A 57 4.65 15.45 1.93
C GLN A 57 5.94 14.95 1.24
N ARG A 58 5.80 14.43 0.01
CA ARG A 58 6.93 14.02 -0.84
C ARG A 58 7.71 15.27 -1.25
N THR A 59 8.78 15.59 -0.53
CA THR A 59 9.71 16.67 -0.91
C THR A 59 10.85 16.11 -1.75
N GLU A 60 11.54 16.94 -2.52
CA GLU A 60 12.71 16.55 -3.34
C GLU A 60 13.83 15.86 -2.52
N ALA A 61 13.84 16.03 -1.19
CA ALA A 61 14.79 15.39 -0.29
C ALA A 61 14.46 13.93 0.08
N TYR A 62 13.25 13.43 -0.20
CA TYR A 62 12.81 12.08 0.16
C TYR A 62 12.59 11.23 -1.08
N ASN A 63 13.27 10.09 -1.15
CA ASN A 63 13.02 9.02 -2.11
C ASN A 63 12.40 7.83 -1.38
N ALA A 64 11.56 7.06 -2.07
CA ALA A 64 11.00 5.81 -1.53
C ALA A 64 10.89 4.78 -2.65
N VAL A 65 11.33 3.55 -2.36
CA VAL A 65 11.28 2.42 -3.30
C VAL A 65 10.60 1.27 -2.60
N ALA A 66 9.47 0.80 -3.15
CA ALA A 66 8.79 -0.39 -2.68
C ALA A 66 9.33 -1.64 -3.38
N THR A 67 9.58 -2.69 -2.61
CA THR A 67 9.94 -4.02 -3.09
C THR A 67 8.95 -5.02 -2.53
N SER A 68 8.29 -5.81 -3.38
CA SER A 68 7.43 -6.92 -2.94
C SER A 68 8.30 -8.03 -2.33
N VAL A 69 7.86 -8.57 -1.20
CA VAL A 69 8.53 -9.66 -0.49
C VAL A 69 8.03 -11.03 -0.93
#